data_AF-A0A0Q8RFY7-F1
#
_entry.id   AF-A0A0Q8RFY7-F1
#
_cell.length_a   1.000
_cell.length_b   1.000
_cell.length_c   1.000
_cell.angle_alpha   90.00
_cell.angle_beta   90.00
_cell.angle_gamma   90.00
#
_symmetry.space_group_name_H-M   'P 1'
#
loop_
_entity.id
_entity.type
_entity.pdbx_description
1 polymer ?
#
loop_
_entity_poly.entity_id
_entity_poly.type
_entity_poly.pdbx_seq_one_letter_code
_entity_poly.pdbx_strand_id
1 'polypeptide(L)' 'MMRLALILAGLAGSAALLAGCGEKDQIMSKDTTNRSDVAPWQGAKNAYLAKGWSPGDQKSWETQLRTRGQAQNEYVKVN' A
#
# COMPACT_ATOMS: atom_id res chain seq x y z
N MET A 1 34.09 39.95 -11.86
CA MET A 1 32.63 39.84 -11.62
C MET A 1 32.01 38.65 -12.36
N MET A 2 31.94 38.64 -13.71
CA MET A 2 31.26 37.59 -14.49
C MET A 2 31.81 36.15 -14.26
N ARG A 3 33.13 35.99 -14.23
CA ARG A 3 33.77 34.66 -14.01
C ARG A 3 33.47 34.08 -12.63
N LEU A 4 33.43 34.93 -11.61
CA LEU A 4 33.12 34.50 -10.25
C LEU A 4 31.65 34.08 -10.12
N ALA A 5 30.74 34.81 -10.79
CA ALA A 5 29.31 34.50 -10.83
C ALA A 5 29.04 33.15 -11.52
N LEU A 6 29.74 32.85 -12.62
CA LEU A 6 29.60 31.58 -13.33
C LEU A 6 30.08 30.38 -12.50
N ILE A 7 31.18 30.54 -11.75
CA ILE A 7 31.72 29.48 -10.88
C ILE A 7 30.74 29.18 -9.73
N LEU A 8 30.20 30.23 -9.10
CA LEU A 8 29.23 30.07 -8.01
C LEU A 8 27.92 29.42 -8.49
N ALA A 9 27.44 29.79 -9.67
CA ALA A 9 26.26 29.16 -10.27
C ALA A 9 26.49 27.68 -10.59
N GLY A 10 27.68 27.31 -11.09
CA GLY A 10 28.04 25.92 -11.35
C GLY A 10 28.11 25.08 -10.07
N LEU A 11 28.69 25.62 -8.99
CA LEU A 11 28.76 24.98 -7.68
C LEU A 11 27.38 24.78 -7.03
N ALA A 12 26.50 25.78 -7.13
CA ALA A 12 25.14 25.66 -6.62
C ALA A 12 24.34 24.61 -7.41
N GLY A 13 24.51 24.57 -8.74
CA GLY A 13 23.85 23.60 -9.62
C GLY A 13 24.30 22.16 -9.33
N SER A 14 25.59 21.92 -9.13
CA SER A 14 26.10 20.58 -8.83
C SER A 14 25.64 20.09 -7.45
N ALA A 15 25.58 20.97 -6.45
CA ALA A 15 25.04 20.62 -5.13
C ALA A 15 23.55 20.25 -5.19
N ALA A 16 22.75 20.96 -5.99
CA ALA A 16 21.33 20.66 -6.17
C ALA A 16 21.07 19.30 -6.85
N LEU A 17 21.92 18.91 -7.81
CA LEU A 17 21.82 17.61 -8.49
C LEU A 17 22.18 16.44 -7.57
N LEU A 18 23.16 16.61 -6.67
CA LEU A 18 23.54 15.59 -5.69
C LEU A 18 22.49 15.36 -4.61
N ALA A 19 21.68 16.38 -4.29
CA ALA A 19 20.60 16.27 -3.30
C ALA A 19 19.49 15.28 -3.72
N GLY A 20 19.41 14.91 -5.01
CA GLY A 20 18.46 13.90 -5.50
C GLY A 20 18.73 12.48 -5.00
N CYS A 21 19.98 12.16 -4.60
CA CYS A 21 20.34 10.85 -4.06
C CYS A 21 20.23 10.77 -2.52
N GLY A 22 19.83 11.85 -1.85
CA GLY A 22 19.72 11.94 -0.39
C GLY A 22 18.29 11.75 0.14
N GLU A 23 17.41 11.11 -0.64
CA GLU A 23 16.04 10.88 -0.19
C GLU A 23 16.01 10.00 1.07
N LYS A 24 15.03 10.24 1.94
CA LYS A 24 14.83 9.40 3.13
C LYS A 24 14.49 7.99 2.67
N ASP A 25 15.06 6.98 3.33
CA ASP A 25 14.71 5.57 3.13
C ASP A 25 13.19 5.38 3.03
N GLN A 26 12.73 4.91 1.87
CA GLN A 26 11.32 4.56 1.62
C GLN A 26 10.97 3.17 2.19
N ILE A 27 11.74 2.69 3.17
CA ILE A 27 11.45 1.40 3.81
C ILE A 27 10.12 1.51 4.57
N MET A 28 9.29 0.48 4.45
CA MET A 28 8.16 0.29 5.34
C MET A 28 8.68 -0.07 6.74
N SER A 29 9.09 0.95 7.48
CA SER A 29 9.48 0.83 8.88
C SER A 29 8.24 0.79 9.77
N LYS A 30 8.40 0.37 11.02
CA LYS A 30 7.34 0.41 12.03
C LYS A 30 6.77 1.84 12.20
N ASP A 31 7.60 2.86 12.01
CA ASP A 31 7.23 4.27 12.20
C ASP A 31 6.60 4.91 10.95
N THR A 32 6.79 4.31 9.77
CA THR A 32 6.25 4.79 8.49
C THR A 32 5.08 3.94 7.98
N THR A 33 4.88 2.76 8.56
CA THR A 33 3.75 1.87 8.23
C THR A 33 2.58 2.15 9.17
N ASN A 34 1.46 2.59 8.61
CA ASN A 34 0.21 2.60 9.37
C ASN A 34 -0.26 1.15 9.59
N ARG A 35 0.05 0.60 10.78
CA ARG A 35 -0.34 -0.73 11.25
C ARG A 35 -1.70 -0.70 11.96
N SER A 36 -2.61 0.21 11.62
CA SER A 36 -3.99 0.22 12.14
C SER A 36 -4.82 -0.95 11.59
N ASP A 37 -4.19 -2.11 11.45
CA ASP A 37 -4.77 -3.34 10.99
C ASP A 37 -5.81 -3.77 12.02
N VAL A 38 -7.07 -3.66 11.62
CA VAL A 38 -8.17 -4.30 12.32
C VAL A 38 -8.41 -5.68 11.71
N ALA A 39 -9.07 -6.57 12.43
CA ALA A 39 -9.41 -7.87 11.87
C ALA A 39 -10.18 -7.66 10.53
N PRO A 40 -9.95 -8.48 9.49
CA PRO A 40 -10.50 -8.24 8.15
C PRO A 40 -12.03 -8.09 8.10
N TRP A 41 -12.74 -8.76 9.02
CA TRP A 41 -14.19 -8.66 9.14
C TRP A 41 -14.68 -7.35 9.81
N GLN A 42 -13.79 -6.51 10.37
CA GLN A 42 -14.12 -5.22 10.98
C GLN A 42 -14.05 -4.03 10.00
N GLY A 43 -13.26 -4.16 8.93
CA GLY A 43 -12.60 -3.00 8.30
C GLY A 43 -13.35 -2.30 7.16
N ALA A 44 -14.48 -2.82 6.70
CA ALA A 44 -15.07 -2.29 5.46
C ALA A 44 -16.08 -1.17 5.75
N LYS A 45 -15.61 0.09 5.78
CA LYS A 45 -16.45 1.29 5.88
C LYS A 45 -16.56 2.01 4.53
N ASN A 46 -16.59 1.26 3.44
CA ASN A 46 -16.64 1.79 2.08
C ASN A 46 -17.85 1.22 1.32
N ALA A 47 -18.11 1.75 0.13
CA ALA A 47 -19.25 1.31 -0.70
C ALA A 47 -19.06 -0.07 -1.34
N TYR A 48 -17.88 -0.69 -1.20
CA TYR A 48 -17.49 -1.91 -1.90
C TYR A 48 -17.69 -3.15 -1.04
N LEU A 49 -18.78 -3.19 -0.28
CA LEU A 49 -19.15 -4.35 0.53
C LEU A 49 -19.72 -5.45 -0.35
N ALA A 50 -19.35 -6.69 -0.06
CA ALA A 50 -20.00 -7.84 -0.65
C ALA A 50 -21.50 -7.83 -0.26
N LYS A 51 -22.38 -8.01 -1.25
CA LYS A 51 -23.83 -8.02 -1.03
C LYS A 51 -24.22 -9.01 0.07
N GLY A 52 -25.00 -8.54 1.05
CA GLY A 52 -25.49 -9.37 2.16
C GLY A 52 -24.50 -9.58 3.31
N TRP A 53 -23.32 -8.97 3.28
CA TRP A 53 -22.39 -8.95 4.41
C TRP A 53 -22.30 -7.55 5.03
N SER A 54 -22.15 -7.50 6.36
CA SER A 54 -22.03 -6.27 7.14
C SER A 54 -20.73 -6.26 7.96
N PRO A 55 -20.08 -5.10 8.16
CA PRO A 55 -18.89 -4.99 9.00
C PRO A 55 -19.17 -5.45 10.44
N GLY A 56 -18.25 -6.19 11.03
CA GLY A 56 -18.41 -6.78 12.36
C GLY A 56 -18.95 -8.21 12.35
N ASP A 57 -19.58 -8.67 11.27
CA ASP A 57 -20.08 -10.05 11.16
C ASP A 57 -18.97 -10.99 10.66
N GLN A 58 -18.22 -11.55 11.62
CA GLN A 58 -17.16 -12.53 11.35
C GLN A 58 -17.70 -13.80 10.70
N LYS A 59 -18.82 -14.35 11.18
CA LYS A 59 -19.34 -15.64 10.71
C LYS A 59 -19.78 -15.56 9.24
N SER A 60 -20.48 -14.49 8.88
CA SER A 60 -20.88 -14.24 7.49
C SER A 60 -19.65 -14.01 6.60
N TRP A 61 -18.64 -13.28 7.08
CA TRP A 61 -17.39 -13.06 6.36
C TRP A 61 -16.67 -14.39 6.03
N GLU A 62 -16.47 -15.24 7.04
CA GLU A 62 -15.83 -16.56 6.89
C GLU A 62 -16.63 -17.46 5.96
N THR A 63 -17.95 -17.45 6.06
CA THR A 63 -18.83 -18.24 5.20
C THR A 63 -18.68 -17.81 3.74
N GLN A 64 -18.66 -16.50 3.45
CA GLN A 64 -18.46 -16.03 2.09
C GLN A 64 -17.09 -16.42 1.52
N LEU A 65 -16.03 -16.33 2.32
CA LEU A 65 -14.70 -16.76 1.90
C LEU A 65 -14.65 -18.26 1.60
N ARG A 66 -15.24 -19.09 2.48
CA ARG A 66 -15.30 -20.53 2.27
C ARG A 66 -16.03 -20.86 0.98
N THR A 67 -17.20 -20.27 0.76
CA THR A 67 -17.99 -20.49 -0.46
C THR A 67 -17.23 -20.04 -1.71
N ARG A 68 -16.57 -18.88 -1.68
CA ARG A 68 -15.71 -18.43 -2.79
C ARG A 68 -14.59 -19.41 -3.08
N GLY A 69 -13.89 -19.89 -2.05
CA GLY A 69 -12.82 -20.88 -2.21
C GLY A 69 -13.30 -22.20 -2.83
N GLN A 70 -14.52 -22.66 -2.51
CA GLN A 70 -15.08 -23.86 -3.13
C GLN A 70 -15.31 -23.68 -4.65
N ALA A 71 -15.72 -22.49 -5.08
CA ALA A 71 -15.98 -22.18 -6.49
C ALA A 71 -14.71 -21.90 -7.30
N GLN A 72 -13.58 -21.67 -6.64
CA GLN A 72 -12.28 -21.39 -7.25
C GLN A 72 -11.38 -22.62 -7.34
N ASN A 73 -11.82 -23.79 -6.87
CA ASN A 73 -11.05 -25.00 -7.08
C ASN A 73 -11.18 -25.44 -8.54
N GLU A 74 -10.09 -25.40 -9.30
CA GLU A 74 -10.00 -26.06 -10.62
C GLU A 74 -10.08 -27.59 -10.50
N TYR A 75 -9.96 -28.13 -9.28
CA TYR A 75 -10.14 -29.54 -8.92
C TYR A 75 -11.62 -29.98 -8.86
N VAL A 76 -12.45 -29.53 -9.80
CA VAL A 76 -13.70 -30.24 -10.07
C VAL A 76 -13.30 -31.60 -10.62
N LYS A 77 -13.22 -32.62 -9.75
CA LYS A 77 -13.14 -34.02 -10.19
C LYS A 77 -14.43 -34.30 -10.94
N VAL A 78 -14.39 -34.14 -12.25
CA VAL A 78 -15.31 -34.79 -13.18
C VAL A 78 -15.05 -36.29 -13.06
N ASN A 79 -15.91 -36.99 -12.32
CA ASN A 79 -16.03 -38.44 -12.43
C ASN A 79 -16.95 -38.75 -13.60
#